data_AF-A0A228HMQ9-F1
#
_entry.id   AF-A0A228HMQ9-F1
#
_cell.length_a   1.000
_cell.length_b   1.000
_cell.length_c   1.000
_cell.angle_alpha   90.00
_cell.angle_beta   90.00
_cell.angle_gamma   90.00
#
_symmetry.space_group_name_H-M   'P 1'
#
loop_
_entity.id
_entity.type
_entity.pdbx_description
1 polymer ?
#
loop_
_entity_poly.entity_id
_entity_poly.type
_entity_poly.pdbx_seq_one_letter_code
_entity_poly.pdbx_strand_id
1 'polypeptide(L)'
;MRPRRAPFAMRIDVQHSQHDIDDELDTLYERLHLPGHRLHGLPAIALGGSGLIVRHRKADGEYFLYIEDPSARQLAGYTVFNRLPEIPRRADRYLRAPHTRLRGSAQRKGLATTLYRWALDAGLCLISGARQSVGAARLWTALAQDYGHGFVDVEGRALRYLGDTVADDVHGALHTRRLLLGNGWTLGELAQATGMTGIDAAEYANVNARRGEHE
;
A
#
# COMPACT_ATOMS: atom_id res chain seq x y z
N MET A 1 -12.21 35.08 17.82
CA MET A 1 -11.66 33.72 17.59
C MET A 1 -11.30 33.58 16.12
N ARG A 2 -10.01 33.37 15.78
CA ARG A 2 -9.59 33.13 14.39
C ARG A 2 -9.72 31.63 14.07
N PRO A 3 -10.29 31.23 12.93
CA PRO A 3 -10.33 29.82 12.55
C PRO A 3 -8.90 29.32 12.26
N ARG A 4 -8.48 28.24 12.93
CA ARG A 4 -7.24 27.53 12.62
C ARG A 4 -7.41 26.86 11.27
N ARG A 5 -6.68 27.35 10.26
CA ARG A 5 -6.50 26.66 8.97
C ARG A 5 -5.98 25.25 9.27
N ALA A 6 -6.75 24.23 8.86
CA ALA A 6 -6.21 22.88 8.74
C ALA A 6 -5.06 22.93 7.72
N PRO A 7 -3.92 22.27 7.98
CA PRO A 7 -2.88 22.15 6.97
C PRO A 7 -3.49 21.38 5.80
N PHE A 8 -3.61 22.06 4.65
CA PHE A 8 -3.86 21.42 3.37
C PHE A 8 -2.74 20.38 3.17
N ALA A 9 -3.08 19.10 3.25
CA ALA A 9 -2.22 18.05 2.70
C ALA A 9 -2.27 18.21 1.18
N MET A 10 -1.45 19.14 0.66
CA MET A 10 -1.30 19.40 -0.75
C MET A 10 -0.55 18.21 -1.37
N ARG A 11 -1.26 17.16 -1.75
CA ARG A 11 -0.76 16.17 -2.72
C ARG A 11 -1.03 16.74 -4.11
N ILE A 12 -0.05 17.42 -4.68
CA ILE A 12 -0.06 17.73 -6.12
C ILE A 12 0.11 16.38 -6.83
N ASP A 13 -0.96 15.88 -7.46
CA ASP A 13 -0.87 14.76 -8.40
C ASP A 13 -0.12 15.26 -9.64
N VAL A 14 1.21 15.22 -9.57
CA VAL A 14 2.05 15.38 -10.77
C VAL A 14 1.97 14.05 -11.51
N GLN A 15 1.37 14.05 -12.71
CA GLN A 15 1.60 12.96 -13.65
C GLN A 15 3.07 13.02 -14.05
N HIS A 16 3.88 12.12 -13.51
CA HIS A 16 5.30 12.03 -13.87
C HIS A 16 5.36 11.32 -15.21
N SER A 17 6.10 11.89 -16.16
CA SER A 17 6.45 11.16 -17.36
C SER A 17 7.31 9.94 -16.98
N GLN A 18 7.37 8.93 -17.84
CA GLN A 18 8.25 7.79 -17.57
C GLN A 18 9.72 8.23 -17.44
N HIS A 19 10.11 9.29 -18.15
CA HIS A 19 11.45 9.87 -18.06
C HIS A 19 11.73 10.43 -16.66
N ASP A 20 10.79 11.19 -16.09
CA ASP A 20 10.94 11.73 -14.73
C ASP A 20 11.08 10.62 -13.67
N ILE A 21 10.38 9.49 -13.87
CA ILE A 21 10.50 8.32 -13.00
C ILE A 21 11.89 7.69 -13.13
N ASP A 22 12.38 7.55 -14.36
CA ASP A 22 13.68 6.93 -14.63
C ASP A 22 14.82 7.79 -14.04
N ASP A 23 14.77 9.12 -14.18
CA ASP A 23 15.73 10.06 -13.60
C ASP A 23 15.70 10.06 -12.05
N GLU A 24 14.51 9.96 -11.47
CA GLU A 24 14.35 9.79 -10.02
C GLU A 24 15.04 8.50 -9.54
N LEU A 25 14.85 7.40 -10.27
CA LEU A 25 15.44 6.11 -9.95
C LEU A 25 16.97 6.13 -10.09
N ASP A 26 17.51 6.84 -11.07
CA ASP A 26 18.97 7.01 -11.23
C ASP A 26 19.56 7.78 -10.05
N THR A 27 18.92 8.89 -9.66
CA THR A 27 19.30 9.68 -8.48
C THR A 27 19.28 8.84 -7.19
N LEU A 28 18.25 7.99 -7.02
CA LEU A 28 18.15 7.10 -5.87
C LEU A 28 19.22 6.00 -5.88
N TYR A 29 19.54 5.47 -7.05
CA TYR A 29 20.58 4.45 -7.22
C TYR A 29 21.96 4.97 -6.83
N GLU A 30 22.32 6.18 -7.28
CA GLU A 30 23.56 6.86 -6.87
C GLU A 30 23.64 7.03 -5.35
N ARG A 31 22.55 7.48 -4.73
CA ARG A 31 22.45 7.68 -3.28
C ARG A 31 22.55 6.39 -2.46
N LEU A 32 22.11 5.25 -2.99
CA LEU A 32 22.28 3.93 -2.37
C LEU A 32 23.75 3.48 -2.38
N HIS A 33 24.53 3.96 -3.34
CA HIS A 33 25.93 3.56 -3.56
C HIS A 33 26.94 4.62 -3.11
N LEU A 34 26.50 5.79 -2.65
CA LEU A 34 27.37 6.87 -2.17
C LEU A 34 27.75 6.66 -0.70
N PRO A 35 29.03 6.37 -0.37
CA PRO A 35 29.46 6.21 1.02
C PRO A 35 29.16 7.45 1.86
N GLY A 36 28.67 7.25 3.09
CA GLY A 36 28.27 8.34 3.99
C GLY A 36 26.86 8.89 3.76
N HIS A 37 26.20 8.56 2.64
CA HIS A 37 24.79 8.91 2.44
C HIS A 37 23.87 7.99 3.27
N ARG A 38 22.72 8.50 3.74
CA ARG A 38 21.78 7.76 4.61
C ARG A 38 21.12 6.52 3.99
N LEU A 39 21.21 6.37 2.66
CA LEU A 39 20.73 5.20 1.93
C LEU A 39 21.85 4.18 1.69
N HIS A 40 23.09 4.52 1.96
CA HIS A 40 24.20 3.61 1.77
C HIS A 40 24.21 2.50 2.82
N GLY A 41 24.51 1.27 2.39
CA GLY A 41 24.63 0.11 3.28
C GLY A 41 23.31 -0.38 3.85
N LEU A 42 22.16 -0.06 3.23
CA LEU A 42 20.88 -0.61 3.66
C LEU A 42 20.86 -2.15 3.58
N PRO A 43 20.17 -2.82 4.52
CA PRO A 43 19.96 -4.27 4.47
C PRO A 43 19.37 -4.70 3.13
N ALA A 44 19.86 -5.84 2.62
CA ALA A 44 19.51 -6.39 1.32
C ALA A 44 18.89 -7.77 1.46
N ILE A 45 17.84 -8.02 0.70
CA ILE A 45 17.18 -9.33 0.59
C ILE A 45 17.00 -9.66 -0.88
N ALA A 46 17.33 -10.88 -1.30
CA ALA A 46 17.09 -11.33 -2.66
C ALA A 46 15.57 -11.42 -2.93
N LEU A 47 15.12 -10.88 -4.07
CA LEU A 47 13.72 -10.97 -4.48
C LEU A 47 13.48 -12.29 -5.22
N GLY A 48 13.39 -13.38 -4.45
CA GLY A 48 13.27 -14.74 -4.99
C GLY A 48 14.39 -15.08 -5.99
N GLY A 49 14.06 -15.81 -7.06
CA GLY A 49 15.00 -16.18 -8.12
C GLY A 49 15.17 -15.16 -9.24
N SER A 50 14.67 -13.93 -9.08
CA SER A 50 14.65 -12.92 -10.17
C SER A 50 16.01 -12.28 -10.47
N GLY A 51 17.00 -12.50 -9.61
CA GLY A 51 18.28 -11.77 -9.65
C GLY A 51 18.19 -10.32 -9.13
N LEU A 52 17.00 -9.86 -8.74
CA LEU A 52 16.79 -8.54 -8.14
C LEU A 52 17.03 -8.56 -6.62
N ILE A 53 17.40 -7.41 -6.08
CA ILE A 53 17.65 -7.22 -4.65
C ILE A 53 16.70 -6.15 -4.13
N VAL A 54 16.09 -6.38 -2.97
CA VAL A 54 15.35 -5.36 -2.23
C VAL A 54 16.23 -4.80 -1.12
N ARG A 55 16.56 -3.51 -1.21
CA ARG A 55 17.07 -2.74 -0.07
C ARG A 55 15.91 -2.17 0.71
N HIS A 56 15.94 -2.27 2.04
CA HIS A 56 14.83 -1.79 2.84
C HIS A 56 15.25 -0.91 4.01
N ARG A 57 14.34 -0.02 4.39
CA ARG A 57 14.43 0.75 5.64
C ARG A 57 13.05 1.13 6.16
N LYS A 58 13.00 1.48 7.43
CA LYS A 58 11.84 2.10 8.07
C LYS A 58 12.21 3.51 8.50
N ALA A 59 11.40 4.51 8.14
CA ALA A 59 11.57 5.89 8.57
C ALA A 59 10.19 6.51 8.78
N ASP A 60 10.02 7.27 9.87
CA ASP A 60 8.76 7.97 10.23
C ASP A 60 7.49 7.09 10.25
N GLY A 61 7.68 5.77 10.44
CA GLY A 61 6.63 4.75 10.46
C GLY A 61 6.21 4.23 9.08
N GLU A 62 6.91 4.66 8.02
CA GLU A 62 6.78 4.17 6.64
C GLU A 62 7.85 3.12 6.34
N TYR A 63 7.55 2.22 5.40
CA TYR A 63 8.49 1.21 4.94
C TYR A 63 8.90 1.51 3.50
N PHE A 64 10.19 1.64 3.27
CA PHE A 64 10.77 1.92 1.96
C PHE A 64 11.46 0.67 1.45
N LEU A 65 11.07 0.21 0.27
CA LEU A 65 11.68 -0.89 -0.45
C LEU A 65 12.22 -0.37 -1.79
N TYR A 66 13.54 -0.43 -1.98
CA TYR A 66 14.22 -0.08 -3.23
C TYR A 66 14.62 -1.37 -3.95
N ILE A 67 14.23 -1.51 -5.21
CA ILE A 67 14.43 -2.71 -6.01
C ILE A 67 15.63 -2.47 -6.93
N GLU A 68 16.78 -3.03 -6.57
CA GLU A 68 17.99 -2.99 -7.37
C GLU A 68 18.01 -4.13 -8.40
N ASP A 69 18.46 -3.80 -9.60
CA ASP A 69 18.87 -4.74 -10.64
C ASP A 69 20.40 -4.68 -10.75
N PRO A 70 21.13 -5.61 -10.09
CA PRO A 70 22.59 -5.62 -10.11
C PRO A 70 23.17 -5.84 -11.50
N SER A 71 22.45 -6.57 -12.37
CA SER A 71 22.91 -6.89 -13.72
C SER A 71 22.96 -5.66 -14.62
N ALA A 72 21.95 -4.79 -14.47
CA ALA A 72 21.85 -3.53 -15.19
C ALA A 72 22.47 -2.35 -14.40
N ARG A 73 22.97 -2.58 -13.18
CA ARG A 73 23.55 -1.55 -12.29
C ARG A 73 22.62 -0.34 -12.13
N GLN A 74 21.34 -0.60 -11.82
CA GLN A 74 20.31 0.42 -11.70
C GLN A 74 19.27 0.05 -10.65
N LEU A 75 18.40 1.00 -10.31
CA LEU A 75 17.11 0.69 -9.68
C LEU A 75 16.06 0.31 -10.75
N ALA A 76 15.43 -0.85 -10.54
CA ALA A 76 14.23 -1.27 -11.27
C ALA A 76 12.98 -0.52 -10.77
N GLY A 77 12.98 -0.05 -9.53
CA GLY A 77 11.89 0.72 -8.96
C GLY A 77 11.96 0.82 -7.44
N TYR A 78 10.89 1.32 -6.84
CA TYR A 78 10.70 1.29 -5.40
C TYR A 78 9.21 1.18 -5.04
N THR A 79 8.94 0.69 -3.84
CA THR A 79 7.64 0.76 -3.18
C THR A 79 7.81 1.41 -1.81
N VAL A 80 6.98 2.40 -1.50
CA VAL A 80 6.84 2.94 -0.16
C VAL A 80 5.47 2.56 0.39
N PHE A 81 5.44 1.88 1.53
CA PHE A 81 4.23 1.67 2.30
C PHE A 81 4.02 2.88 3.20
N ASN A 82 3.30 3.87 2.67
CA ASN A 82 3.11 5.16 3.31
C ASN A 82 2.15 5.07 4.48
N ARG A 83 2.32 5.99 5.42
CA ARG A 83 1.31 6.31 6.41
C ARG A 83 0.17 7.12 5.78
N LEU A 84 -0.96 7.17 6.46
CA LEU A 84 -2.13 7.93 6.03
C LEU A 84 -2.50 8.95 7.12
N PRO A 85 -1.95 10.18 7.09
CA PRO A 85 -2.29 11.21 8.07
C PRO A 85 -3.78 11.62 8.04
N GLU A 86 -4.50 11.29 6.97
CA GLU A 86 -5.92 11.54 6.77
C GLU A 86 -6.87 10.56 7.50
N ILE A 87 -6.38 9.42 7.99
CA ILE A 87 -7.20 8.43 8.73
C ILE A 87 -7.00 8.58 10.26
N PRO A 88 -7.83 7.94 11.11
CA PRO A 88 -7.63 7.96 12.55
C PRO A 88 -6.22 7.47 12.94
N ARG A 89 -5.59 8.11 13.94
CA ARG A 89 -4.26 7.70 14.44
C ARG A 89 -4.17 6.24 14.86
N ARG A 90 -5.28 5.65 15.36
CA ARG A 90 -5.33 4.22 15.68
C ARG A 90 -5.28 3.35 14.43
N ALA A 91 -5.92 3.78 13.34
CA ALA A 91 -5.97 3.05 12.09
C ALA A 91 -4.64 3.11 11.33
N ASP A 92 -3.98 4.28 11.37
CA ASP A 92 -2.65 4.52 10.82
C ASP A 92 -1.55 3.64 11.45
N ARG A 93 -1.82 2.91 12.54
CA ARG A 93 -0.88 1.90 13.08
C ARG A 93 -0.88 0.61 12.26
N TYR A 94 -1.99 0.29 11.61
CA TYR A 94 -2.23 -1.00 10.97
C TYR A 94 -2.37 -0.91 9.45
N LEU A 95 -2.79 0.25 8.94
CA LEU A 95 -3.01 0.48 7.51
C LEU A 95 -1.83 1.19 6.87
N ARG A 96 -1.44 0.74 5.68
CA ARG A 96 -0.46 1.43 4.83
C ARG A 96 -0.98 1.61 3.42
N ALA A 97 -0.64 2.76 2.83
CA ALA A 97 -0.94 3.07 1.44
C ALA A 97 0.31 2.82 0.59
N PRO A 98 0.38 1.71 -0.16
CA PRO A 98 1.54 1.42 -0.96
C PRO A 98 1.59 2.33 -2.20
N HIS A 99 2.74 2.96 -2.41
CA HIS A 99 3.05 3.80 -3.57
C HIS A 99 4.26 3.21 -4.28
N THR A 100 4.07 2.78 -5.52
CA THR A 100 5.09 2.07 -6.29
C THR A 100 5.44 2.85 -7.54
N ARG A 101 6.74 3.06 -7.78
CA ARG A 101 7.28 3.59 -9.03
C ARG A 101 8.24 2.58 -9.62
N LEU A 102 8.05 2.24 -10.89
CA LEU A 102 8.88 1.28 -11.61
C LEU A 102 9.42 1.91 -12.88
N ARG A 103 10.68 1.61 -13.18
CA ARG A 103 11.27 1.87 -14.48
C ARG A 103 10.43 1.19 -15.57
N GLY A 104 10.34 1.78 -16.75
CA GLY A 104 9.55 1.22 -17.86
C GLY A 104 9.92 -0.23 -18.17
N SER A 105 11.23 -0.56 -18.15
CA SER A 105 11.77 -1.91 -18.36
C SER A 105 11.43 -2.92 -17.27
N ALA A 106 10.98 -2.45 -16.10
CA ALA A 106 10.61 -3.27 -14.94
C ALA A 106 9.09 -3.45 -14.78
N GLN A 107 8.29 -2.68 -15.53
CA GLN A 107 6.83 -2.78 -15.50
C GLN A 107 6.33 -4.09 -16.11
N ARG A 108 5.14 -4.51 -15.69
CA ARG A 108 4.46 -5.75 -16.15
C ARG A 108 5.23 -7.05 -15.87
N LYS A 109 6.24 -7.02 -14.99
CA LYS A 109 7.00 -8.19 -14.52
C LYS A 109 6.54 -8.71 -13.14
N GLY A 110 5.38 -8.26 -12.65
CA GLY A 110 4.83 -8.71 -11.37
C GLY A 110 5.54 -8.19 -10.11
N LEU A 111 6.45 -7.21 -10.24
CA LEU A 111 7.22 -6.68 -9.09
C LEU A 111 6.31 -6.06 -8.02
N ALA A 112 5.39 -5.18 -8.42
CA ALA A 112 4.45 -4.57 -7.48
C ALA A 112 3.59 -5.62 -6.78
N THR A 113 3.08 -6.61 -7.53
CA THR A 113 2.33 -7.75 -6.97
C THR A 113 3.14 -8.50 -5.93
N THR A 114 4.40 -8.82 -6.24
CA THR A 114 5.30 -9.56 -5.35
C THR A 114 5.52 -8.80 -4.05
N LEU A 115 5.78 -7.48 -4.13
CA LEU A 115 6.00 -6.66 -2.93
C LEU A 115 4.74 -6.47 -2.09
N TYR A 116 3.56 -6.35 -2.74
CA TYR A 116 2.30 -6.20 -2.03
C TYR A 116 1.92 -7.50 -1.32
N ARG A 117 2.08 -8.65 -2.00
CA ARG A 117 1.91 -9.98 -1.39
C ARG A 117 2.86 -10.17 -0.22
N TRP A 118 4.15 -9.88 -0.38
CA TRP A 118 5.11 -9.97 0.72
C TRP A 118 4.66 -9.19 1.97
N ALA A 119 4.12 -7.98 1.80
CA ALA A 119 3.61 -7.19 2.90
C ALA A 119 2.33 -7.78 3.51
N LEU A 120 1.37 -8.19 2.67
CA LEU A 120 0.12 -8.80 3.10
C LEU A 120 0.37 -10.13 3.83
N ASP A 121 1.27 -10.96 3.31
CA ASP A 121 1.66 -12.25 3.90
C ASP A 121 2.31 -12.07 5.27
N ALA A 122 3.04 -10.97 5.46
CA ALA A 122 3.62 -10.57 6.75
C ALA A 122 2.59 -9.94 7.72
N GLY A 123 1.30 -9.88 7.34
CA GLY A 123 0.21 -9.36 8.18
C GLY A 123 -0.02 -7.84 8.09
N LEU A 124 0.60 -7.14 7.13
CA LEU A 124 0.36 -5.72 6.92
C LEU A 124 -0.95 -5.52 6.14
N CYS A 125 -1.90 -4.78 6.72
CA CYS A 125 -3.11 -4.40 6.01
C CYS A 125 -2.86 -3.20 5.08
N LEU A 126 -3.40 -3.26 3.86
CA LEU A 126 -3.20 -2.22 2.85
C LEU A 126 -4.50 -1.46 2.59
N ILE A 127 -4.38 -0.16 2.33
CA ILE A 127 -5.46 0.69 1.87
C ILE A 127 -5.06 1.39 0.57
N SER A 128 -5.96 1.46 -0.40
CA SER A 128 -5.67 2.10 -1.67
C SER A 128 -5.45 3.61 -1.51
N GLY A 129 -4.87 4.25 -2.53
CA GLY A 129 -4.89 5.70 -2.66
C GLY A 129 -6.25 6.21 -3.16
N ALA A 130 -6.44 7.54 -3.10
CA ALA A 130 -7.66 8.21 -3.54
C ALA A 130 -7.93 8.13 -5.04
N ARG A 131 -6.85 8.04 -5.81
CA ARG A 131 -6.88 7.85 -7.25
C ARG A 131 -5.96 6.68 -7.56
N GLN A 132 -6.42 5.83 -8.47
CA GLN A 132 -5.66 4.69 -8.94
C GLN A 132 -5.54 4.79 -10.45
N SER A 133 -4.36 4.47 -10.98
CA SER A 133 -4.23 4.18 -12.40
C SER A 133 -4.99 2.89 -12.73
N VAL A 134 -5.31 2.67 -14.01
CA VAL A 134 -5.91 1.41 -14.47
C VAL A 134 -5.06 0.20 -14.07
N GLY A 135 -3.72 0.32 -14.15
CA GLY A 135 -2.80 -0.72 -13.72
C GLY A 135 -2.88 -1.00 -12.22
N ALA A 136 -2.97 0.03 -11.39
CA ALA A 136 -3.17 -0.12 -9.96
C ALA A 136 -4.54 -0.76 -9.66
N ALA A 137 -5.63 -0.30 -10.26
CA ALA A 137 -6.96 -0.89 -10.03
C ALA A 137 -7.00 -2.40 -10.37
N ARG A 138 -6.35 -2.80 -11.48
CA ARG A 138 -6.21 -4.22 -11.86
C ARG A 138 -5.38 -5.01 -10.84
N LEU A 139 -4.26 -4.46 -10.38
CA LEU A 139 -3.44 -5.08 -9.34
C LEU A 139 -4.25 -5.32 -8.06
N TRP A 140 -4.96 -4.30 -7.58
CA TRP A 140 -5.78 -4.39 -6.37
C TRP A 140 -6.92 -5.40 -6.53
N THR A 141 -7.53 -5.49 -7.71
CA THR A 141 -8.57 -6.47 -8.02
C THR A 141 -8.02 -7.90 -8.05
N ALA A 142 -6.83 -8.10 -8.60
CA ALA A 142 -6.18 -9.40 -8.60
C ALA A 142 -5.81 -9.85 -7.17
N LEU A 143 -5.23 -8.95 -6.36
CA LEU A 143 -4.89 -9.27 -4.97
C LEU A 143 -6.13 -9.61 -4.13
N ALA A 144 -7.25 -8.94 -4.38
CA ALA A 144 -8.50 -9.20 -3.67
C ALA A 144 -9.11 -10.60 -3.93
N GLN A 145 -8.61 -11.36 -4.90
CA GLN A 145 -9.00 -12.76 -5.07
C GLN A 145 -8.34 -13.67 -4.02
N ASP A 146 -7.16 -13.27 -3.52
CA ASP A 146 -6.35 -14.10 -2.61
C ASP A 146 -6.40 -13.62 -1.16
N TYR A 147 -6.71 -12.34 -0.94
CA TYR A 147 -6.75 -11.72 0.39
C TYR A 147 -8.15 -11.18 0.70
N GLY A 148 -8.55 -11.29 1.97
CA GLY A 148 -9.77 -10.66 2.45
C GLY A 148 -9.76 -9.17 2.12
N HIS A 149 -10.90 -8.63 1.69
CA HIS A 149 -10.97 -7.26 1.22
C HIS A 149 -12.31 -6.60 1.56
N GLY A 150 -12.37 -5.30 1.30
CA GLY A 150 -13.63 -4.58 1.20
C GLY A 150 -13.41 -3.12 0.90
N PHE A 151 -14.50 -2.37 0.83
CA PHE A 151 -14.48 -0.96 0.56
C PHE A 151 -14.76 -0.18 1.83
N VAL A 152 -14.09 0.96 1.95
CA VAL A 152 -14.27 1.91 3.03
C VAL A 152 -14.44 3.30 2.50
N ASP A 153 -15.29 4.06 3.17
CA ASP A 153 -15.38 5.49 3.05
C ASP A 153 -14.41 6.15 4.05
N VAL A 154 -13.55 7.03 3.53
CA VAL A 154 -12.55 7.79 4.28
C VAL A 154 -12.91 9.27 4.23
N GLU A 155 -13.73 9.69 5.19
CA GLU A 155 -14.20 11.08 5.32
C GLU A 155 -14.05 11.56 6.76
N GLY A 156 -13.71 12.84 6.95
CA GLY A 156 -13.69 13.46 8.29
C GLY A 156 -12.70 12.82 9.28
N ARG A 157 -11.67 12.11 8.79
CA ARG A 157 -10.79 11.22 9.58
C ARG A 157 -11.51 10.06 10.26
N ALA A 158 -12.60 9.59 9.68
CA ALA A 158 -13.26 8.34 10.05
C ALA A 158 -13.02 7.28 8.97
N LEU A 159 -13.23 6.02 9.36
CA LEU A 159 -13.27 4.87 8.46
C LEU A 159 -14.63 4.21 8.63
N ARG A 160 -15.41 4.14 7.56
CA ARG A 160 -16.70 3.46 7.54
C ARG A 160 -16.66 2.36 6.50
N TYR A 161 -16.94 1.14 6.92
CA TYR A 161 -17.04 -0.01 6.03
C TYR A 161 -18.27 0.12 5.12
N LEU A 162 -18.10 -0.28 3.86
CA LEU A 162 -19.12 -0.18 2.81
C LEU A 162 -19.54 -1.55 2.27
N GLY A 163 -18.90 -2.63 2.70
CA GLY A 163 -19.08 -3.98 2.15
C GLY A 163 -17.91 -4.44 1.28
N ASP A 164 -17.98 -5.68 0.81
CA ASP A 164 -17.02 -6.26 -0.13
C ASP A 164 -17.20 -5.74 -1.57
N THR A 165 -18.39 -5.21 -1.85
CA THR A 165 -18.85 -4.71 -3.13
C THR A 165 -19.56 -3.38 -2.94
N VAL A 166 -19.43 -2.47 -3.91
CA VAL A 166 -20.07 -1.16 -3.92
C VAL A 166 -20.53 -0.82 -5.34
N ALA A 167 -21.53 0.04 -5.46
CA ALA A 167 -21.97 0.54 -6.76
C ALA A 167 -20.85 1.35 -7.46
N ASP A 168 -20.88 1.43 -8.79
CA ASP A 168 -19.80 2.03 -9.60
C ASP A 168 -19.55 3.52 -9.26
N ASP A 169 -20.61 4.27 -8.97
CA ASP A 169 -20.53 5.67 -8.55
C ASP A 169 -19.83 5.82 -7.20
N VAL A 170 -20.12 4.92 -6.26
CA VAL A 170 -19.45 4.83 -4.96
C VAL A 170 -17.99 4.37 -5.14
N HIS A 171 -17.74 3.37 -6.00
CA HIS A 171 -16.39 2.89 -6.31
C HIS A 171 -15.50 4.02 -6.85
N GLY A 172 -16.05 4.89 -7.70
CA GLY A 172 -15.34 6.03 -8.29
C GLY A 172 -15.20 7.25 -7.36
N ALA A 173 -15.84 7.26 -6.19
CA ALA A 173 -15.84 8.41 -5.30
C ALA A 173 -14.46 8.66 -4.66
N LEU A 174 -14.10 9.94 -4.53
CA LEU A 174 -12.78 10.36 -4.02
C LEU A 174 -12.53 9.93 -2.57
N HIS A 175 -13.53 9.55 -1.78
CA HIS A 175 -13.37 9.07 -0.40
C HIS A 175 -13.39 7.54 -0.30
N THR A 176 -13.84 6.83 -1.33
CA THR A 176 -13.87 5.37 -1.35
C THR A 176 -12.48 4.80 -1.55
N ARG A 177 -12.07 3.90 -0.67
CA ARG A 177 -10.82 3.16 -0.75
C ARG A 177 -11.11 1.67 -0.69
N ARG A 178 -10.25 0.89 -1.33
CA ARG A 178 -10.22 -0.55 -1.12
C ARG A 178 -9.26 -0.87 0.02
N LEU A 179 -9.68 -1.76 0.91
CA LEU A 179 -8.84 -2.41 1.91
C LEU A 179 -8.46 -3.81 1.44
N LEU A 180 -7.24 -4.23 1.77
CA LEU A 180 -6.79 -5.61 1.73
C LEU A 180 -6.28 -5.99 3.13
N LEU A 181 -6.75 -7.12 3.64
CA LEU A 181 -6.38 -7.68 4.93
C LEU A 181 -5.07 -8.46 4.79
N GLY A 182 -4.09 -8.15 5.63
CA GLY A 182 -2.90 -8.99 5.76
C GLY A 182 -3.24 -10.31 6.45
N ASN A 183 -2.43 -11.33 6.21
CA ASN A 183 -2.59 -12.64 6.83
C ASN A 183 -2.64 -12.53 8.35
N GLY A 184 -3.56 -13.28 8.95
CA GLY A 184 -3.80 -13.25 10.40
C GLY A 184 -4.79 -12.17 10.85
N TRP A 185 -5.31 -11.33 9.96
CA TRP A 185 -6.41 -10.41 10.28
C TRP A 185 -7.74 -10.90 9.75
N THR A 186 -8.75 -10.86 10.61
CA THR A 186 -10.16 -10.81 10.18
C THR A 186 -10.62 -9.36 10.00
N LEU A 187 -11.70 -9.16 9.23
CA LEU A 187 -12.31 -7.85 9.09
C LEU A 187 -12.76 -7.27 10.44
N GLY A 188 -13.35 -8.08 11.31
CA GLY A 188 -13.81 -7.66 12.64
C GLY A 188 -12.66 -7.22 13.56
N GLU A 189 -11.54 -7.96 13.57
CA GLU A 189 -10.35 -7.57 14.35
C GLU A 189 -9.75 -6.26 13.83
N LEU A 190 -9.60 -6.12 12.51
CA LEU A 190 -9.11 -4.89 11.90
C LEU A 190 -10.05 -3.74 12.23
N ALA A 191 -11.37 -3.98 12.18
CA ALA A 191 -12.37 -2.98 12.48
C ALA A 191 -12.25 -2.49 13.91
N GLN A 192 -12.16 -3.37 14.90
CA GLN A 192 -11.96 -2.98 16.30
C GLN A 192 -10.65 -2.20 16.50
N ALA A 193 -9.54 -2.69 15.94
CA ALA A 193 -8.22 -2.07 16.09
C ALA A 193 -8.13 -0.67 15.46
N THR A 194 -8.80 -0.48 14.32
CA THR A 194 -8.87 0.81 13.59
C THR A 194 -10.07 1.66 14.03
N GLY A 195 -10.96 1.07 14.86
CA GLY A 195 -12.37 1.42 15.07
C GLY A 195 -13.07 1.99 13.84
N MET A 196 -13.01 1.19 12.79
CA MET A 196 -13.87 1.29 11.64
C MET A 196 -15.32 1.01 12.05
N THR A 197 -16.25 1.79 11.55
CA THR A 197 -17.68 1.64 11.81
C THR A 197 -18.39 1.01 10.61
N GLY A 198 -19.70 0.73 10.72
CA GLY A 198 -20.48 0.19 9.60
C GLY A 198 -20.28 -1.29 9.31
N ILE A 199 -19.70 -2.04 10.26
CA ILE A 199 -19.70 -3.50 10.25
C ILE A 199 -20.84 -3.95 11.16
N ASP A 200 -21.85 -4.59 10.58
CA ASP A 200 -22.95 -5.12 11.35
C ASP A 200 -22.49 -6.26 12.26
N ALA A 201 -23.10 -6.34 13.46
CA ALA A 201 -22.79 -7.36 14.47
C ALA A 201 -22.85 -8.81 13.93
N ALA A 202 -23.59 -9.06 12.85
CA ALA A 202 -23.72 -10.37 12.21
C ALA A 202 -22.47 -10.79 11.39
N GLU A 203 -21.69 -9.85 10.86
CA GLU A 203 -20.42 -10.16 10.16
C GLU A 203 -19.31 -10.59 11.13
N TYR A 204 -19.39 -10.21 12.40
CA TYR A 204 -18.47 -10.68 13.46
C TYR A 204 -18.55 -12.20 13.67
N ALA A 205 -19.70 -12.83 13.38
CA ALA A 205 -19.92 -14.26 13.58
C ALA A 205 -19.63 -15.10 12.31
N ASN A 206 -19.92 -14.56 11.12
CA ASN A 206 -19.88 -15.33 9.87
C ASN A 206 -18.49 -15.57 9.27
N VAL A 207 -17.45 -14.83 9.70
CA VAL A 207 -16.07 -15.08 9.24
C VAL A 207 -15.42 -16.26 9.97
N ASN A 208 -15.87 -16.61 11.18
CA ASN A 208 -15.40 -17.78 11.91
C ASN A 208 -16.02 -19.11 11.43
N ALA A 209 -17.20 -19.07 10.80
CA ALA A 209 -17.90 -20.29 10.37
C ALA A 209 -17.29 -20.92 9.11
N ARG A 210 -16.72 -20.13 8.18
CA ARG A 210 -16.16 -20.64 6.92
C ARG A 210 -14.81 -21.36 7.06
N ARG A 211 -14.24 -21.42 8.27
CA ARG A 211 -12.99 -22.13 8.56
C ARG A 211 -13.21 -23.54 9.12
N GLY A 212 -14.44 -23.88 9.54
CA GLY A 212 -14.78 -25.19 10.11
C GLY A 212 -15.35 -26.22 9.11
N GLU A 213 -15.54 -25.84 7.85
CA GLU A 213 -16.11 -26.74 6.81
C GLU A 213 -15.06 -27.34 5.88
N HIS A 214 -13.77 -27.05 6.12
CA HIS A 214 -12.63 -27.61 5.38
C HIS A 214 -11.55 -28.16 6.33
N GLU A 215 -11.97 -28.80 7.43
CA GLU A 215 -11.14 -29.76 8.19
C GLU A 215 -11.69 -31.18 7.98
#